data_AF-A0A226MT65-F1
#
_entry.id   AF-A0A226MT65-F1
#
_cell.length_a   1.000
_cell.length_b   1.000
_cell.length_c   1.000
_cell.angle_alpha   90.00
_cell.angle_beta   90.00
_cell.angle_gamma   90.00
#
_symmetry.space_group_name_H-M   'P 1'
#
loop_
_entity.id
_entity.type
_entity.pdbx_description
1 polymer ?
#
loop_
_entity_poly.entity_id
_entity_poly.type
_entity_poly.pdbx_seq_one_letter_code
_entity_poly.pdbx_strand_id
1 'polypeptide(L)'
;MGDKPIWEQIGSSFVQHYYQLFDADRTQLGAIYIDASCLTWEGQQFQGKAAIVEKLSLCLDYKADEDPIMGFHQIFLLKNINDAWVCTNDMFRLALHNFG
;
A
#
# COMPACT_ATOMS: atom_id res chain seq x y z
N MET A 1 0.85 -5.65 31.35
CA MET A 1 1.17 -5.88 29.92
C MET A 1 1.95 -4.66 29.49
N GLY A 2 3.20 -4.81 29.05
CA GLY A 2 4.01 -3.67 28.62
C GLY A 2 3.42 -3.03 27.37
N ASP A 3 3.55 -1.72 27.24
CA ASP A 3 3.10 -1.00 26.05
C ASP A 3 3.76 -1.58 24.79
N LYS A 4 2.99 -1.65 23.69
CA LYS A 4 3.51 -2.09 22.40
C LYS A 4 4.69 -1.21 21.99
N PRO A 5 5.73 -1.77 21.35
CA PRO A 5 6.85 -0.97 20.92
C PRO A 5 6.44 0.09 19.87
N ILE A 6 7.18 1.20 19.84
CA ILE A 6 6.84 2.37 19.01
C ILE A 6 6.70 2.04 17.51
N TRP A 7 7.56 1.16 16.99
CA TRP A 7 7.50 0.75 15.58
C TRP A 7 6.24 -0.06 15.25
N GLU A 8 5.71 -0.83 16.20
CA GLU A 8 4.47 -1.57 16.01
C GLU A 8 3.26 -0.61 16.01
N GLN A 9 3.29 0.40 16.87
CA GLN A 9 2.25 1.44 16.90
C GLN A 9 2.22 2.21 15.57
N ILE A 10 3.38 2.69 15.10
CA ILE A 10 3.52 3.41 13.84
C ILE A 10 3.07 2.53 12.65
N GLY A 11 3.58 1.31 12.57
CA GLY A 11 3.26 0.39 11.47
C GLY A 11 1.77 0.06 11.43
N SER A 12 1.17 -0.23 12.59
CA SER A 12 -0.26 -0.57 12.67
C SER A 12 -1.15 0.62 12.30
N SER A 13 -0.83 1.83 12.79
CA SER A 13 -1.54 3.06 12.43
C SER A 13 -1.40 3.39 10.95
N PHE A 14 -0.21 3.22 10.37
CA PHE A 14 0.01 3.42 8.94
C PHE A 14 -0.83 2.46 8.10
N VAL A 15 -0.81 1.16 8.42
CA VAL A 15 -1.59 0.14 7.71
C VAL A 15 -3.08 0.43 7.78
N GLN A 16 -3.59 0.79 8.95
CA GLN A 16 -4.99 1.16 9.12
C GLN A 16 -5.34 2.37 8.25
N HIS A 17 -4.51 3.41 8.27
CA HIS A 17 -4.75 4.61 7.46
C HIS A 17 -4.67 4.33 5.96
N TYR A 18 -3.70 3.52 5.53
CA TYR A 18 -3.52 3.10 4.14
C TYR A 18 -4.79 2.44 3.59
N TYR A 19 -5.31 1.40 4.25
CA TYR A 19 -6.49 0.68 3.74
C TYR A 19 -7.77 1.50 3.87
N GLN A 20 -7.89 2.37 4.88
CA GLN A 20 -9.00 3.31 4.97
C GLN A 20 -9.05 4.24 3.76
N LEU A 21 -7.89 4.81 3.36
CA LEU A 21 -7.80 5.64 2.15
C LEU A 21 -8.00 4.79 0.90
N PHE A 22 -7.46 3.58 0.86
CA PHE A 22 -7.57 2.68 -0.29
C PHE A 22 -9.03 2.31 -0.59
N ASP A 23 -9.84 2.04 0.44
CA ASP A 23 -11.24 1.66 0.27
C ASP A 23 -12.16 2.87 0.05
N ALA A 24 -11.85 4.01 0.67
CA ALA A 24 -12.69 5.22 0.59
C ALA A 24 -12.36 6.12 -0.60
N ASP A 25 -11.10 6.54 -0.74
CA ASP A 25 -10.66 7.50 -1.75
C ASP A 25 -9.16 7.35 -2.06
N ARG A 26 -8.87 6.55 -3.10
CA ARG A 26 -7.50 6.25 -3.55
C ARG A 26 -6.75 7.49 -4.06
N THR A 27 -7.44 8.57 -4.43
CA THR A 27 -6.77 9.80 -4.88
C THR A 27 -5.95 10.45 -3.77
N GLN A 28 -6.34 10.21 -2.51
CA GLN A 28 -5.67 10.73 -1.33
C GLN A 28 -4.42 9.92 -0.92
N LEU A 29 -4.23 8.71 -1.49
CA LEU A 29 -3.02 7.92 -1.25
C LEU A 29 -1.74 8.62 -1.71
N GLY A 30 -1.85 9.65 -2.56
CA GLY A 30 -0.71 10.49 -2.87
C GLY A 30 -0.06 11.17 -1.65
N ALA A 31 -0.78 11.36 -0.53
CA ALA A 31 -0.24 12.01 0.65
C ALA A 31 0.81 11.16 1.40
N ILE A 32 0.73 9.84 1.30
CA ILE A 32 1.63 8.91 1.99
C ILE A 32 2.89 8.56 1.17
N TYR A 33 2.91 8.89 -0.11
CA TYR A 33 4.04 8.67 -1.01
C TYR A 33 4.78 9.97 -1.33
N ILE A 34 6.04 9.84 -1.72
CA ILE A 34 6.93 10.92 -2.17
C ILE A 34 7.44 10.63 -3.58
N ASP A 35 8.11 11.60 -4.20
CA ASP A 35 8.65 11.45 -5.57
C ASP A 35 9.74 10.37 -5.67
N ALA A 36 10.37 10.03 -4.55
CA ALA A 36 11.35 8.95 -4.45
C ALA A 36 10.73 7.58 -4.13
N SER A 37 9.40 7.49 -3.96
CA SER A 37 8.74 6.23 -3.63
C SER A 37 8.74 5.25 -4.81
N CYS A 38 8.81 3.96 -4.50
CA CYS A 38 8.73 2.89 -5.50
C CYS A 38 7.64 1.88 -5.12
N LEU A 39 6.72 1.60 -6.05
CA LEU A 39 5.73 0.54 -5.94
C LEU A 39 6.10 -0.63 -6.86
N THR A 40 6.00 -1.85 -6.36
CA THR A 40 5.95 -3.07 -7.18
C THR A 40 4.56 -3.67 -7.08
N TRP A 41 3.79 -3.67 -8.17
CA TRP A 41 2.43 -4.21 -8.24
C TRP A 41 2.41 -5.42 -9.17
N GLU A 42 2.17 -6.63 -8.64
CA GLU A 42 2.17 -7.88 -9.45
C GLU A 42 3.46 -8.06 -10.29
N GLY A 43 4.60 -7.56 -9.79
CA GLY A 43 5.89 -7.60 -10.49
C GLY A 43 6.17 -6.43 -11.43
N GLN A 44 5.21 -5.54 -11.69
CA GLN A 44 5.41 -4.29 -12.42
C GLN A 44 5.91 -3.19 -11.48
N GLN A 45 6.93 -2.43 -11.88
CA GLN A 45 7.54 -1.39 -11.04
C GLN A 45 7.09 0.01 -11.49
N PHE A 46 6.76 0.84 -10.51
CA PHE A 46 6.32 2.23 -10.68
C PHE A 46 7.13 3.12 -9.74
N GLN A 47 7.76 4.15 -10.29
CA GLN A 47 8.55 5.10 -9.51
C GLN A 47 7.87 6.46 -9.47
N GLY A 48 7.86 7.05 -8.29
CA GLY A 48 7.33 8.38 -8.04
C GLY A 48 5.84 8.38 -7.76
N LYS A 49 5.44 9.34 -6.91
CA LYS A 49 4.07 9.52 -6.45
C LYS A 49 3.03 9.54 -7.58
N ALA A 50 3.29 10.25 -8.67
CA ALA A 50 2.34 10.37 -9.78
C ALA A 50 2.01 9.02 -10.43
N ALA A 51 3.03 8.24 -10.80
CA ALA A 51 2.86 6.92 -11.42
C ALA A 51 2.19 5.92 -10.47
N ILE A 52 2.53 6.00 -9.17
CA ILE A 52 1.93 5.16 -8.13
C ILE A 52 0.42 5.46 -8.01
N VAL A 53 0.04 6.73 -7.83
CA VAL A 53 -1.37 7.11 -7.66
C VAL A 53 -2.19 6.78 -8.91
N GLU A 54 -1.64 6.98 -10.10
CA GLU A 54 -2.27 6.58 -11.36
C GLU A 54 -2.53 5.06 -11.39
N LYS A 55 -1.53 4.25 -11.06
CA LYS A 55 -1.68 2.78 -11.01
C LYS A 55 -2.74 2.33 -10.00
N LEU A 56 -2.73 2.90 -8.79
CA LEU A 56 -3.70 2.54 -7.74
C LEU A 56 -5.12 2.99 -8.10
N SER A 57 -5.25 4.12 -8.81
CA SER A 57 -6.54 4.61 -9.32
C SER A 57 -7.08 3.70 -10.43
N LEU A 58 -6.24 3.20 -11.34
CA LEU A 58 -6.66 2.28 -12.41
C LEU A 58 -7.15 0.92 -11.89
N CYS A 59 -6.72 0.52 -10.70
CA CYS A 59 -7.20 -0.72 -10.07
C CYS A 59 -8.69 -0.64 -9.66
N LEU A 60 -9.32 0.54 -9.70
CA LEU A 60 -10.74 0.76 -9.38
C LEU A 60 -11.72 0.06 -10.33
N ASP A 61 -11.34 -0.12 -11.60
CA ASP A 61 -12.30 -0.51 -12.64
C ASP A 61 -12.50 -2.02 -12.77
N TYR A 62 -11.56 -2.81 -12.27
CA TYR A 62 -11.75 -4.27 -12.14
C TYR A 62 -12.46 -4.55 -10.83
N LYS A 63 -13.76 -4.24 -10.81
CA LYS A 63 -14.65 -4.71 -9.73
C LYS A 63 -14.58 -6.23 -9.67
N ALA A 64 -13.83 -6.72 -8.69
CA ALA A 64 -13.83 -8.08 -8.16
C ALA A 64 -15.18 -8.41 -7.47
N ASP A 65 -16.30 -7.89 -7.98
CA ASP A 65 -17.63 -8.08 -7.38
C ASP A 65 -18.13 -9.52 -7.59
N GLU A 66 -17.58 -10.24 -8.58
CA GLU A 66 -17.82 -11.68 -8.80
C GLU A 66 -16.56 -12.54 -8.67
N ASP A 67 -15.39 -11.94 -8.40
CA ASP A 67 -14.17 -12.72 -8.24
C ASP A 67 -14.09 -13.34 -6.84
N PRO A 68 -13.58 -14.58 -6.70
CA PRO A 68 -13.35 -15.20 -5.40
C PRO A 68 -12.49 -14.31 -4.49
N ILE A 69 -12.72 -14.37 -3.18
CA ILE A 69 -11.84 -13.74 -2.20
C ILE A 69 -10.43 -14.29 -2.39
N MET A 70 -9.50 -13.43 -2.81
CA MET A 70 -8.09 -13.75 -2.94
C MET A 70 -7.31 -13.20 -1.75
N GLY A 71 -6.40 -14.02 -1.21
CA GLY A 71 -5.38 -13.51 -0.29
C GLY A 71 -4.39 -12.62 -1.03
N PHE A 72 -3.66 -11.78 -0.30
CA PHE A 72 -2.58 -10.99 -0.86
C PHE A 72 -1.49 -10.75 0.20
N HIS A 73 -0.32 -10.36 -0.28
CA HIS A 73 0.82 -9.94 0.52
C HIS A 73 1.18 -8.51 0.11
N GLN A 74 1.28 -7.62 1.09
CA GLN A 74 1.78 -6.27 0.88
C GLN A 74 2.83 -5.92 1.92
N ILE A 75 3.93 -5.30 1.47
CA ILE A 75 5.06 -4.89 2.31
C ILE A 75 5.27 -3.39 2.13
N PHE A 76 5.36 -2.66 3.24
CA PHE A 76 5.66 -1.24 3.27
C PHE A 76 6.99 -0.98 3.97
N LEU A 77 7.83 -0.14 3.36
CA LEU A 77 8.97 0.48 4.03
C LEU A 77 8.63 1.93 4.35
N LEU A 78 8.63 2.26 5.65
CA LEU A 78 8.34 3.59 6.14
C LEU A 78 9.64 4.31 6.50
N LYS A 79 9.71 5.59 6.14
CA LYS A 79 10.80 6.49 6.52
C LYS A 79 10.21 7.75 7.12
N ASN A 80 10.76 8.18 8.26
CA ASN A 80 10.43 9.48 8.81
C ASN A 80 11.23 10.56 8.05
N ILE A 81 10.52 11.53 7.49
CA ILE A 81 11.08 12.69 6.77
C ILE A 81 10.34 13.92 7.27
N ASN A 82 11.07 14.91 7.79
CA ASN A 82 10.49 16.15 8.33
C ASN A 82 9.34 15.89 9.33
N ASP A 83 9.59 14.99 10.29
CA ASP A 83 8.63 14.55 11.32
C ASP A 83 7.36 13.84 10.79
N ALA A 84 7.29 13.53 9.49
CA ALA A 84 6.21 12.77 8.88
C ALA A 84 6.68 11.38 8.43
N TRP A 85 5.89 10.35 8.73
CA TRP A 85 6.12 9.00 8.23
C TRP A 85 5.56 8.85 6.82
N VAL A 86 6.45 8.57 5.85
CA VAL A 86 6.09 8.36 4.45
C VAL A 86 6.52 6.96 3.99
N CYS A 87 5.80 6.42 3.01
CA CYS A 87 6.12 5.14 2.39
C CYS A 87 7.12 5.34 1.26
N THR A 88 8.31 4.76 1.37
CA THR A 88 9.34 4.82 0.33
C THR A 88 9.32 3.61 -0.59
N ASN A 89 8.93 2.44 -0.08
CA ASN A 89 8.83 1.22 -0.86
C ASN A 89 7.54 0.50 -0.52
N ASP A 90 6.82 0.11 -1.56
CA ASP A 90 5.59 -0.65 -1.48
C ASP A 90 5.70 -1.84 -2.44
N MET A 91 5.36 -3.04 -1.98
CA MET A 91 5.32 -4.24 -2.81
C MET A 91 4.02 -4.97 -2.55
N PHE A 92 3.20 -5.11 -3.57
CA PHE A 92 1.93 -5.82 -3.56
C PHE A 92 1.98 -7.05 -4.47
N ARG A 93 1.49 -8.19 -3.96
CA ARG A 93 1.31 -9.41 -4.72
C ARG A 93 0.10 -10.20 -4.21
N LEU A 94 -0.77 -10.64 -5.12
CA LEU A 94 -1.86 -11.58 -4.85
C LEU A 94 -1.29 -12.95 -4.47
N ALA A 95 -1.89 -13.57 -3.47
CA ALA A 95 -1.60 -14.94 -3.07
C ALA A 95 -2.27 -15.90 -4.05
N LEU A 96 -1.69 -16.02 -5.24
CA LEU A 96 -2.08 -17.04 -6.22
C LEU A 96 -1.64 -18.39 -5.68
N HIS A 97 -2.58 -19.17 -5.17
CA HIS A 97 -2.35 -20.58 -4.93
C HIS A 97 -2.35 -21.31 -6.27
N ASN A 98 -1.18 -21.81 -6.69
CA ASN A 98 -1.14 -22.87 -7.69
C ASN A 98 -1.75 -24.12 -7.05
N PHE A 99 -3.08 -24.28 -7.15
CA PHE A 99 -3.71 -25.57 -6.93
C PHE A 99 -3.33 -26.46 -8.11
N GLY A 100 -2.17 -27.11 -7.99
CA GLY A 100 -1.74 -28.23 -8.84
C GLY A 100 -2.14 -29.56 -8.24
#